data_AF-A0A916P961-F1
#
_entry.id   AF-A0A916P961-F1
#
_cell.length_a   1.000
_cell.length_b   1.000
_cell.length_c   1.000
_cell.angle_alpha   90.00
_cell.angle_beta   90.00
_cell.angle_gamma   90.00
#
_symmetry.space_group_name_H-M   'P 1'
#
loop_
_entity.id
_entity.type
_entity.pdbx_description
1 polymer ?
#
loop_
_entity_poly.entity_id
_entity_poly.type
_entity_poly.pdbx_seq_one_letter_code
_entity_poly.pdbx_strand_id
1 'polypeptide(L)' 'MTVTGQGNSLKVGNADVVCGGVSTANATVYMIDSVLMPPA' A
#
# COMPACT_ATOMS: atom_id res chain seq x y z
N MET A 1 9.49 7.09 -3.12
CA MET A 1 8.49 6.02 -2.98
C MET A 1 7.54 6.10 -4.15
N THR A 2 7.19 4.97 -4.77
CA THR A 2 6.34 4.91 -5.97
C THR A 2 5.23 3.87 -5.77
N VAL A 3 4.04 4.12 -6.30
CA VAL A 3 2.93 3.14 -6.35
C VAL A 3 2.92 2.50 -7.73
N THR A 4 2.88 1.17 -7.80
CA THR A 4 2.91 0.42 -9.05
C THR A 4 1.90 -0.73 -9.04
N GLY A 5 1.57 -1.26 -10.21
CA GLY A 5 0.61 -2.36 -10.34
C GLY A 5 -0.86 -1.93 -10.29
N GLN A 6 -1.77 -2.89 -10.43
CA GLN A 6 -3.22 -2.69 -10.44
C GLN A 6 -3.94 -3.91 -9.85
N GLY A 7 -5.17 -3.72 -9.39
CA GLY A 7 -5.99 -4.79 -8.81
C GLY A 7 -5.28 -5.48 -7.65
N ASN A 8 -5.21 -6.81 -7.70
CA ASN A 8 -4.54 -7.66 -6.71
C ASN A 8 -3.00 -7.60 -6.76
N SER A 9 -2.42 -6.93 -7.76
CA SER A 9 -0.96 -6.77 -7.91
C SER A 9 -0.47 -5.36 -7.57
N LEU A 10 -1.25 -4.61 -6.81
CA LEU A 10 -0.88 -3.27 -6.37
C LEU A 10 0.27 -3.31 -5.36
N LYS A 11 1.25 -2.42 -5.53
CA LYS A 11 2.46 -2.31 -4.71
C LYS A 11 2.74 -0.88 -4.31
N VAL A 12 3.34 -0.71 -3.13
CA VAL A 12 3.83 0.57 -2.63
C VAL A 12 5.31 0.43 -2.27
N GLY A 13 6.18 1.05 -3.07
CA GLY A 13 7.62 0.78 -2.98
C GLY A 13 7.90 -0.71 -3.25
N ASN A 14 8.45 -1.39 -2.25
CA ASN A 14 8.76 -2.82 -2.32
C ASN A 14 7.73 -3.71 -1.59
N ALA A 15 6.68 -3.12 -1.01
CA ALA A 15 5.67 -3.85 -0.26
C ALA A 15 4.44 -4.19 -1.12
N ASP A 16 3.91 -5.39 -0.93
CA ASP A 16 2.69 -5.87 -1.57
C ASP A 16 1.45 -5.39 -0.80
N VAL A 17 0.42 -4.91 -1.52
CA VAL A 17 -0.87 -4.59 -0.91
C VAL A 17 -1.67 -5.87 -0.72
N VAL A 18 -1.95 -6.23 0.53
CA VAL A 18 -2.65 -7.48 0.89
C VAL A 18 -4.15 -7.29 1.11
N CYS A 19 -4.56 -6.09 1.53
CA CYS A 19 -5.97 -5.73 1.69
C CYS A 19 -6.12 -4.23 1.41
N GLY A 20 -6.81 -3.89 0.32
CA GLY A 20 -6.97 -2.51 -0.11
C GLY A 20 -8.39 -1.99 0.07
N GLY A 21 -8.53 -0.67 0.15
CA GLY A 21 -9.85 -0.05 0.00
C GLY A 21 -10.69 0.01 1.26
N VAL A 22 -10.10 -0.12 2.46
CA VAL A 22 -10.87 -0.04 3.71
C VAL A 22 -11.24 1.41 3.98
N SER A 23 -12.52 1.74 3.83
CA SER A 23 -13.03 3.07 4.12
C SER A 23 -13.01 3.36 5.63
N THR A 24 -12.45 4.51 5.99
CA THR A 24 -12.50 5.08 7.33
C THR A 24 -13.16 6.45 7.25
N ALA A 25 -13.41 7.10 8.39
CA ALA A 25 -14.06 8.41 8.42
C ALA A 25 -13.35 9.49 7.58
N ASN A 26 -12.02 9.41 7.44
CA ASN A 26 -11.20 10.48 6.83
C ASN A 26 -10.33 10.02 5.66
N ALA A 27 -10.21 8.71 5.43
CA ALA A 27 -9.28 8.17 4.45
C ALA A 27 -9.66 6.76 4.01
N THR A 28 -9.00 6.30 2.95
CA THR A 28 -8.99 4.89 2.57
C THR A 28 -7.68 4.26 3.03
N VAL A 29 -7.77 3.17 3.79
CA VAL A 29 -6.62 2.42 4.29
C VAL A 29 -6.31 1.25 3.37
N TYR A 30 -5.02 1.06 3.11
CA TYR A 30 -4.47 -0.08 2.38
C TYR A 30 -3.43 -0.76 3.29
N MET A 31 -3.60 -2.05 3.54
CA MET A 31 -2.70 -2.86 4.34
C MET A 31 -1.63 -3.46 3.44
N ILE A 32 -0.37 -3.37 3.88
CA ILE A 32 0.81 -3.90 3.19
C ILE A 32 1.51 -4.97 4.03
N ASP A 33 2.28 -5.84 3.39
CA ASP A 33 2.95 -6.98 4.03
C ASP A 33 4.31 -6.66 4.68
N SER A 34 4.90 -5.51 4.34
CA SER A 34 6.25 -5.14 4.74
C SER A 34 6.34 -3.68 5.21
N VAL A 35 7.16 -3.42 6.22
CA VAL A 35 7.40 -2.06 6.73
C VAL A 35 8.24 -1.27 5.72
N LEU A 36 7.78 -0.07 5.36
CA LEU A 36 8.55 0.86 4.54
C LEU A 36 9.50 1.68 5.40
N MET A 37 10.76 1.75 4.99
CA MET A 37 11.77 2.59 5.62
C MET A 37 11.87 3.95 4.91
N PRO A 38 12.12 5.05 5.63
CA PRO A 38 12.40 6.35 5.03
C PRO A 38 13.61 6.30 4.09
N PRO A 39 13.63 7.08 2.99
CA PRO A 39 14.85 7.28 2.20
C PRO A 39 15.93 7.97 3.05
N ALA A 40 17.19 7.70 2.71
CA ALA A 40 18.36 8.37 3.31
C ALA A 40 18.48 9.83 2.84
#